data_AF-A0AAD4DRV6-F1
#
_entry.id   AF-A0AAD4DRV6-F1
#
_cell.length_a   1.000
_cell.length_b   1.000
_cell.length_c   1.000
_cell.angle_alpha   90.00
_cell.angle_beta   90.00
_cell.angle_gamma   90.00
#
_symmetry.space_group_name_H-M   'P 1'
#
loop_
_entity.id
_entity.type
_entity.pdbx_description
1 polymer ?
#
loop_
_entity_poly.entity_id
_entity_poly.type
_entity_poly.pdbx_seq_one_letter_code
_entity_poly.pdbx_strand_id
1 'polypeptide(L)'
;MHLLHREALALRPVGHTDQSMSLNNLANQLSSRFDHRGNDKDLDQAIALQREAFALCPVGHVNWSMSLNNLATQLSSHFDHRGNDEDLDQTITLYRDA
;
A
#
# COMPACT_ATOMS: atom_id res chain seq x y z
N MET A 1 31.24 -26.75 -6.69
CA MET A 1 29.88 -26.83 -6.11
C MET A 1 29.66 -25.78 -5.01
N HIS A 2 29.93 -24.49 -5.27
CA HIS A 2 29.71 -23.40 -4.29
C HIS A 2 28.97 -22.18 -4.88
N LEU A 3 28.54 -22.27 -6.15
CA LEU A 3 27.89 -21.16 -6.85
C LEU A 3 26.35 -21.15 -6.65
N LEU A 4 25.73 -22.31 -6.43
CA LEU A 4 24.27 -22.42 -6.24
C LEU A 4 23.75 -21.80 -4.93
N HIS A 5 24.60 -21.63 -3.92
CA HIS A 5 24.17 -21.06 -2.64
C HIS A 5 24.12 -19.53 -2.65
N ARG A 6 24.87 -18.87 -3.54
CA ARG A 6 24.92 -17.40 -3.62
C ARG A 6 23.85 -16.82 -4.54
N GLU A 7 23.43 -17.57 -5.57
CA GLU A 7 22.26 -17.21 -6.40
C GLU A 7 20.92 -17.49 -5.71
N ALA A 8 20.84 -18.51 -4.84
CA ALA A 8 19.62 -18.81 -4.08
C ALA A 8 19.28 -17.73 -3.03
N LEU A 9 20.26 -16.93 -2.60
CA LEU A 9 20.07 -15.79 -1.70
C LEU A 9 19.58 -14.53 -2.45
N ALA A 10 19.84 -14.40 -3.75
CA ALA A 10 19.32 -13.32 -4.57
C ALA A 10 17.84 -13.49 -4.97
N LEU A 11 17.29 -14.71 -4.77
CA LEU A 11 15.91 -15.08 -5.13
C LEU A 11 14.95 -15.17 -3.93
N ARG A 12 15.39 -14.73 -2.74
CA ARG A 12 14.52 -14.67 -1.56
C ARG A 12 14.23 -13.21 -1.18
N PRO A 13 13.06 -12.65 -1.52
CA PRO A 13 12.54 -11.48 -0.81
C PRO A 13 11.97 -11.95 0.54
N VAL A 14 12.78 -12.63 1.35
CA VAL A 14 12.39 -13.04 2.72
C VAL A 14 12.63 -11.83 3.61
N GLY A 15 11.58 -11.02 3.70
CA GLY A 15 11.54 -9.78 4.47
C GLY A 15 10.50 -8.77 3.94
N HIS A 16 10.18 -8.83 2.65
CA HIS A 16 9.35 -7.82 1.99
C HIS A 16 7.84 -8.11 2.08
N THR A 17 7.43 -9.37 1.94
CA THR A 17 6.01 -9.75 1.89
C THR A 17 5.29 -9.64 3.24
N ASP A 18 5.95 -10.04 4.33
CA ASP A 18 5.38 -9.95 5.68
C ASP A 18 5.34 -8.50 6.19
N GLN A 19 6.33 -7.70 5.77
CA GLN A 19 6.36 -6.26 6.04
C GLN A 19 5.22 -5.55 5.29
N SER A 20 5.01 -5.83 4.00
CA SER A 20 3.89 -5.24 3.24
C SER A 20 2.53 -5.61 3.84
N MET A 21 2.36 -6.84 4.32
CA MET A 21 1.11 -7.24 4.99
C MET A 21 0.89 -6.50 6.31
N SER A 22 1.96 -6.33 7.10
CA SER A 22 1.88 -5.60 8.37
C SER A 22 1.51 -4.13 8.15
N LEU A 23 2.09 -3.51 7.12
CA LEU A 23 1.78 -2.14 6.72
C LEU A 23 0.34 -1.99 6.21
N ASN A 24 -0.13 -2.92 5.37
CA ASN A 24 -1.53 -2.95 4.92
C ASN A 24 -2.51 -3.04 6.09
N ASN A 25 -2.24 -3.92 7.07
CA ASN A 25 -3.09 -4.09 8.22
C ASN A 25 -3.14 -2.82 9.08
N LEU A 26 -2.00 -2.16 9.27
CA LEU A 26 -1.95 -0.89 10.02
C LEU A 26 -2.68 0.23 9.27
N ALA A 27 -2.49 0.34 7.96
CA ALA A 27 -3.20 1.31 7.13
C ALA A 27 -4.73 1.11 7.20
N ASN A 28 -5.20 -0.13 7.14
CA ASN A 28 -6.61 -0.45 7.28
C ASN A 28 -7.18 -0.07 8.65
N GLN A 29 -6.42 -0.29 9.74
CA GLN A 29 -6.87 0.12 11.07
C GLN A 29 -6.96 1.64 11.21
N LEU A 30 -6.02 2.39 10.61
CA LEU A 30 -6.05 3.84 10.60
C LEU A 30 -7.20 4.39 9.76
N SER A 31 -7.45 3.80 8.59
CA SER A 31 -8.63 4.13 7.76
C SER A 31 -9.93 3.89 8.53
N SER A 32 -10.07 2.72 9.18
CA SER A 32 -11.24 2.45 10.01
C SER A 32 -11.38 3.43 11.17
N ARG A 33 -10.27 3.84 11.79
CA ARG A 33 -10.28 4.87 12.85
C ARG A 33 -10.69 6.23 12.30
N PHE A 34 -10.27 6.59 11.09
CA PHE A 34 -10.73 7.78 10.38
C PHE A 34 -12.25 7.70 10.14
N ASP A 35 -12.78 6.59 9.62
CA ASP A 35 -14.22 6.44 9.37
C ASP A 35 -15.06 6.68 10.63
N HIS A 36 -14.53 6.29 11.80
CA HIS A 36 -15.22 6.44 13.09
C HIS A 36 -15.01 7.81 13.75
N ARG A 37 -13.90 8.51 13.49
CA ARG A 37 -13.49 9.70 14.24
C ARG A 37 -13.35 10.97 13.39
N GLY A 38 -13.33 10.85 12.07
CA GLY A 38 -13.06 11.92 11.12
C GLY A 38 -11.68 12.56 11.31
N ASN A 39 -10.71 11.85 11.87
CA ASN A 39 -9.37 12.41 12.10
C ASN A 39 -8.52 12.28 10.85
N ASP A 40 -8.45 13.37 10.11
CA ASP A 40 -7.63 13.58 8.91
C ASP A 40 -6.21 12.99 8.97
N LYS A 41 -5.52 13.13 10.11
CA LYS A 41 -4.16 12.60 10.27
C LYS A 41 -4.09 11.08 10.16
N ASP A 42 -5.16 10.40 10.53
CA ASP A 42 -5.23 8.94 10.45
C ASP A 42 -5.33 8.49 9.00
N LEU A 43 -6.09 9.23 8.18
CA LEU A 43 -6.23 8.95 6.76
C LEU A 43 -4.95 9.26 5.98
N ASP A 44 -4.30 10.41 6.26
CA ASP A 44 -3.01 10.76 5.67
C ASP A 44 -1.95 9.68 5.98
N GLN A 45 -1.93 9.20 7.22
CA GLN A 45 -1.00 8.16 7.65
C GLN A 45 -1.34 6.79 7.05
N ALA A 46 -2.62 6.47 6.87
CA ALA A 46 -3.06 5.25 6.18
C ALA A 46 -2.55 5.23 4.73
N ILE A 47 -2.72 6.32 3.99
CA ILE A 47 -2.26 6.47 2.60
C ILE A 47 -0.75 6.30 2.50
N ALA A 48 0.02 6.92 3.41
CA ALA A 48 1.48 6.81 3.42
C ALA A 48 1.96 5.37 3.63
N LEU A 49 1.38 4.65 4.58
CA LEU A 49 1.70 3.24 4.86
C LEU A 49 1.32 2.33 3.69
N GLN A 50 0.20 2.63 3.04
CA GLN A 50 -0.31 1.87 1.92
C GLN A 50 0.59 2.03 0.66
N ARG A 51 1.17 3.23 0.47
CA ARG A 51 2.23 3.47 -0.55
C ARG A 51 3.51 2.70 -0.24
N GLU A 52 3.93 2.66 1.03
CA GLU A 52 5.10 1.88 1.45
C GLU A 52 4.88 0.39 1.23
N ALA A 53 3.69 -0.12 1.60
CA ALA A 53 3.32 -1.52 1.36
C ALA A 53 3.31 -1.87 -0.13
N PHE A 54 2.86 -0.96 -0.98
CA PHE A 54 2.89 -1.11 -2.44
C PHE A 54 4.32 -1.14 -2.99
N ALA A 55 5.20 -0.22 -2.56
CA ALA A 55 6.60 -0.17 -2.98
C ALA A 55 7.41 -1.41 -2.55
N LEU A 56 7.01 -2.08 -1.47
CA LEU A 56 7.65 -3.30 -0.97
C LEU A 56 7.15 -4.58 -1.67
N CYS A 57 6.08 -4.52 -2.47
CA CYS A 57 5.54 -5.68 -3.16
C CYS A 57 6.06 -5.80 -4.59
N PRO A 58 6.67 -6.94 -4.98
CA PRO A 58 6.98 -7.21 -6.38
C PRO A 58 5.70 -7.26 -7.24
N VAL A 59 5.76 -6.69 -8.44
CA VAL A 59 4.68 -6.75 -9.44
C VAL A 59 4.28 -8.21 -9.68
N GLY A 60 2.97 -8.50 -9.65
CA GLY A 60 2.42 -9.84 -9.85
C GLY A 60 2.26 -10.69 -8.57
N HIS A 61 2.65 -10.18 -7.39
CA HIS A 61 2.39 -10.84 -6.11
C HIS A 61 0.96 -10.56 -5.62
N VAL A 62 0.32 -11.50 -4.91
CA VAL A 62 -1.09 -11.35 -4.46
C VAL A 62 -1.33 -10.12 -3.58
N ASN A 63 -0.31 -9.77 -2.79
CA ASN A 63 -0.34 -8.59 -1.91
C ASN A 63 -0.22 -7.27 -2.69
N TRP A 64 0.33 -7.29 -3.90
CA TRP A 64 0.45 -6.10 -4.74
C TRP A 64 -0.94 -5.60 -5.17
N SER A 65 -1.81 -6.49 -5.65
CA SER A 65 -3.17 -6.14 -6.06
C SER A 65 -4.03 -5.73 -4.86
N MET A 66 -3.85 -6.39 -3.71
CA MET A 66 -4.54 -6.01 -2.47
C MET A 66 -4.10 -4.62 -2.02
N SER A 67 -2.80 -4.33 -2.05
CA SER A 67 -2.28 -3.03 -1.65
C SER A 67 -2.78 -1.91 -2.57
N LEU A 68 -2.86 -2.15 -3.87
CA LEU A 68 -3.37 -1.21 -4.86
C LEU A 68 -4.85 -0.89 -4.61
N ASN A 69 -5.68 -1.91 -4.38
CA ASN A 69 -7.11 -1.73 -4.15
C ASN A 69 -7.41 -0.96 -2.85
N ASN A 70 -6.65 -1.25 -1.78
CA ASN A 70 -6.80 -0.54 -0.51
C ASN A 70 -6.37 0.93 -0.65
N LEU A 71 -5.28 1.21 -1.39
CA LEU A 71 -4.81 2.57 -1.65
C LEU A 71 -5.87 3.39 -2.39
N ALA A 72 -6.45 2.83 -3.44
CA ALA A 72 -7.50 3.49 -4.20
C ALA A 72 -8.76 3.78 -3.37
N THR A 73 -9.13 2.85 -2.49
CA THR A 73 -10.28 3.02 -1.58
C THR A 73 -10.03 4.17 -0.58
N GLN A 74 -8.83 4.23 -0.02
CA GLN A 74 -8.44 5.29 0.92
C GLN A 74 -8.34 6.65 0.25
N LEU A 75 -7.76 6.73 -0.96
CA LEU A 75 -7.70 7.97 -1.73
C LEU A 75 -9.09 8.46 -2.16
N SER A 76 -9.99 7.55 -2.54
CA SER A 76 -11.39 7.89 -2.82
C SER A 76 -12.09 8.46 -1.57
N SER A 77 -11.88 7.83 -0.41
CA SER A 77 -12.45 8.31 0.86
C SER A 77 -11.89 9.68 1.26
N HIS A 78 -10.60 9.93 0.97
CA HIS A 78 -9.97 11.23 1.21
C HIS A 78 -10.52 12.31 0.26
N PHE A 79 -10.75 11.97 -1.01
CA PHE A 79 -11.42 12.84 -1.97
C PHE A 79 -12.85 13.17 -1.53
N ASP A 80 -13.65 12.18 -1.15
CA ASP A 80 -15.03 12.40 -0.69
C ASP A 80 -15.08 13.30 0.56
N HIS A 81 -14.04 13.23 1.41
CA HIS A 81 -13.97 14.03 2.63
C HIS A 81 -13.49 15.47 2.40
N ARG A 82 -12.46 15.68 1.55
CA ARG A 82 -11.81 16.99 1.37
C ARG A 82 -12.06 17.67 0.03
N GLY A 83 -12.60 16.94 -0.95
CA GLY A 83 -12.76 17.41 -2.33
C GLY A 83 -11.43 17.70 -3.04
N ASN A 84 -10.34 17.02 -2.63
CA ASN A 84 -9.02 17.27 -3.18
C ASN A 84 -8.77 16.45 -4.44
N ASP A 85 -8.93 17.08 -5.61
CA ASP A 85 -8.76 16.44 -6.92
C ASP A 85 -7.39 15.77 -7.11
N GLU A 86 -6.36 16.21 -6.38
CA GLU A 86 -5.00 15.67 -6.44
C GLU A 86 -4.95 14.18 -6.04
N ASP A 87 -5.84 13.73 -5.16
CA ASP A 87 -5.92 12.33 -4.71
C ASP A 87 -6.55 11.40 -5.77
N LEU A 88 -7.48 11.94 -6.58
CA LEU A 88 -8.04 11.23 -7.72
C LEU A 88 -7.00 11.08 -8.84
N ASP A 89 -6.25 12.14 -9.14
CA ASP A 89 -5.17 12.08 -10.13
C ASP A 89 -4.08 11.09 -9.72
N GLN A 90 -3.75 11.04 -8.43
CA GLN A 90 -2.83 10.03 -7.88
C GLN A 90 -3.39 8.61 -8.01
N THR A 91 -4.68 8.40 -7.73
CA THR A 91 -5.34 7.09 -7.90
C THR A 91 -5.31 6.64 -9.36
N ILE A 92 -5.62 7.53 -10.30
CA ILE A 92 -5.60 7.25 -11.74
C ILE A 92 -4.18 6.89 -12.20
N THR A 93 -3.17 7.61 -11.72
CA THR A 93 -1.77 7.32 -12.04
C THR A 93 -1.35 5.96 -11.50
N LEU A 94 -1.70 5.66 -10.24
CA LEU A 94 -1.44 4.37 -9.62
C LEU A 94 -2.04 3.20 -10.39
N TYR A 95 -3.27 3.34 -10.91
CA TYR A 95 -3.89 2.29 -11.73
C TYR A 95 -3.34 2.20 -13.15
N ARG A 96 -2.77 3.28 -13.70
CA ARG A 96 -2.15 3.27 -15.04
C ARG A 96 -0.76 2.64 -15.04
N ASP A 97 -0.01 2.85 -13.96
CA ASP A 97 1.36 2.35 -13.79
C ASP A 97 1.42 0.96 -13.16
N ALA A 98 0.25 0.40 -12.82
CA ALA A 98 0.04 -0.92 -12.23
C ALA A 98 -0.09 -2.01 -13.30
#